data_AF-A0A3R8K9V2-F1
#
_entry.id   AF-A0A3R8K9V2-F1
#
_cell.length_a   1.000
_cell.length_b   1.000
_cell.length_c   1.000
_cell.angle_alpha   90.00
_cell.angle_beta   90.00
_cell.angle_gamma   90.00
#
_symmetry.space_group_name_H-M   'P 1'
#
loop_
_entity.id
_entity.type
_entity.pdbx_description
1 polymer ?
#
loop_
_entity_poly.entity_id
_entity_poly.type
_entity_poly.pdbx_seq_one_letter_code
_entity_poly.pdbx_strand_id
1 'polypeptide(L)'
;MILKRHLSALTILLASSFPVFGNSSYVYQTTANQNWFSGNADRPVLIKYVYAPDGTTSPFKVESHTNLLYINIEKAVAANHNLVGAHAGVTWAAPEGEQVKSITFTYGAVLSANLNLSVYGGTSADSFATEIGRVAPEKMTDNRPAASWATVTFTVPEGTSISSLQIRALEIANTTALGSGWYNQIRNVTIKTEPKVP
;
A
#
# COMPACT_ATOMS: atom_id res chain seq x y z
N MET A 1 31.07 68.49 -22.34
CA MET A 1 31.28 67.55 -21.21
C MET A 1 30.46 66.30 -21.49
N ILE A 2 31.10 65.31 -22.12
CA ILE A 2 30.46 64.09 -22.66
C ILE A 2 30.66 62.99 -21.63
N LEU A 3 29.57 62.51 -21.01
CA LEU A 3 29.61 61.42 -20.04
C LEU A 3 29.43 60.08 -20.77
N LYS A 4 30.55 59.41 -21.07
CA LYS A 4 30.57 58.01 -21.53
C LYS A 4 30.11 57.10 -20.39
N ARG A 5 28.96 56.46 -20.51
CA ARG A 5 28.54 55.35 -19.65
C ARG A 5 28.89 54.03 -20.33
N HIS A 6 29.86 53.32 -19.76
CA HIS A 6 30.16 51.93 -20.10
C HIS A 6 29.02 51.04 -19.59
N LEU A 7 28.33 50.36 -20.50
CA LEU A 7 27.47 49.22 -20.20
C LEU A 7 28.34 47.96 -20.31
N SER A 8 28.71 47.37 -19.17
CA SER A 8 29.34 46.05 -19.13
C SER A 8 28.27 44.99 -19.34
N ALA A 9 28.47 44.13 -20.34
CA ALA A 9 27.63 42.98 -20.61
C ALA A 9 27.71 41.98 -19.44
N LEU A 10 26.57 41.71 -18.81
CA LEU A 10 26.43 40.64 -17.83
C LEU A 10 26.21 39.33 -18.60
N THR A 11 27.27 38.55 -18.77
CA THR A 11 27.18 37.17 -19.26
C THR A 11 26.54 36.32 -18.16
N ILE A 12 25.25 36.01 -18.28
CA ILE A 12 24.58 35.01 -17.46
C ILE A 12 25.01 33.64 -17.99
N LEU A 13 25.97 33.00 -17.33
CA LEU A 13 26.20 31.56 -17.49
C LEU A 13 24.96 30.85 -16.92
N LEU A 14 24.03 30.43 -17.78
CA LEU A 14 23.08 29.38 -17.42
C LEU A 14 23.87 28.08 -17.35
N ALA A 15 24.40 27.76 -16.17
CA ALA A 15 24.75 26.40 -15.82
C ALA A 15 23.45 25.61 -15.74
N SER A 16 23.01 25.05 -16.87
CA SER A 16 21.97 24.02 -16.90
C SER A 16 22.57 22.76 -16.27
N SER A 17 22.52 22.69 -14.94
CA SER A 17 22.72 21.43 -14.23
C SER A 17 21.52 20.54 -14.54
N PHE A 18 21.65 19.71 -15.58
CA PHE A 18 20.79 18.55 -15.71
C PHE A 18 20.98 17.70 -14.44
N PRO A 19 19.91 17.38 -13.70
CA PRO A 19 20.06 16.44 -12.60
C PRO A 19 20.50 15.10 -13.21
N VAL A 20 21.67 14.63 -12.80
CA VAL A 20 22.05 13.23 -12.95
C VAL A 20 21.02 12.45 -12.15
N PHE A 21 20.09 11.78 -12.83
CA PHE A 21 19.20 10.81 -12.21
C PHE A 21 20.07 9.68 -11.68
N GLY A 22 20.54 9.82 -10.44
CA GLY A 22 20.98 8.65 -9.68
C GLY A 22 19.80 7.70 -9.60
N ASN A 23 20.06 6.39 -9.71
CA ASN A 23 19.12 5.32 -9.36
C ASN A 23 18.86 5.34 -7.83
N SER A 24 18.45 6.48 -7.28
CA SER A 24 18.13 6.63 -5.87
C SER A 24 16.76 6.04 -5.65
N SER A 25 16.71 4.91 -4.95
CA SER A 25 15.45 4.37 -4.48
C SER A 25 14.92 5.17 -3.29
N TYR A 26 13.62 5.45 -3.26
CA TYR A 26 12.95 6.06 -2.12
C TYR A 26 12.30 4.98 -1.25
N VAL A 27 12.27 5.20 0.07
CA VAL A 27 11.71 4.26 1.03
C VAL A 27 10.68 4.97 1.90
N TYR A 28 9.43 4.56 1.75
CA TYR A 28 8.29 5.02 2.53
C TYR A 28 8.01 3.99 3.61
N GLN A 29 8.31 4.31 4.86
CA GLN A 29 8.16 3.39 5.97
C GLN A 29 7.24 3.95 7.04
N THR A 30 6.29 3.13 7.47
CA THR A 30 5.56 3.36 8.72
C THR A 30 6.36 2.80 9.89
N THR A 31 6.38 3.49 11.04
CA THR A 31 6.84 2.88 12.30
C THR A 31 5.64 2.36 13.10
N ALA A 32 5.88 1.36 13.97
CA ALA A 32 4.83 0.69 14.76
C ALA A 32 3.97 1.66 15.62
N ASN A 33 4.48 2.86 15.88
CA ASN A 33 3.84 3.88 16.71
C ASN A 33 3.34 5.13 15.94
N GLN A 34 3.35 5.14 14.61
CA GLN A 34 2.90 6.28 13.79
C GLN A 34 1.63 5.99 12.98
N ASN A 35 0.70 6.95 12.92
CA ASN A 35 -0.58 6.76 12.24
C ASN A 35 -0.36 6.72 10.72
N TRP A 36 -0.66 5.57 10.11
CA TRP A 36 -0.50 5.30 8.68
C TRP A 36 -1.41 6.12 7.78
N PHE A 37 -2.47 6.66 8.39
CA PHE A 37 -3.58 7.33 7.70
C PHE A 37 -3.42 8.85 7.74
N SER A 38 -2.36 9.36 8.39
CA SER A 38 -1.98 10.77 8.39
C SER A 38 -0.61 10.90 7.71
N GLY A 39 -0.61 11.18 6.41
CA GLY A 39 0.63 11.41 5.68
C GLY A 39 1.35 12.68 6.13
N ASN A 40 2.62 12.77 5.76
CA ASN A 40 3.41 14.00 5.80
C ASN A 40 4.31 14.01 4.56
N ALA A 41 5.16 15.03 4.41
CA ALA A 41 6.04 15.18 3.24
C ALA A 41 6.91 13.94 2.96
N ASP A 42 7.19 13.11 3.98
CA ASP A 42 8.06 11.94 3.90
C ASP A 42 7.28 10.61 4.01
N ARG A 43 5.94 10.64 4.04
CA ARG A 43 5.12 9.47 4.37
C ARG A 43 3.93 9.24 3.43
N PRO A 44 3.64 7.98 3.12
CA PRO A 44 2.52 7.59 2.29
C PRO A 44 1.21 7.87 3.03
N VAL A 45 0.27 8.63 2.44
CA VAL A 45 -1.13 8.64 2.92
C VAL A 45 -1.76 7.33 2.46
N LEU A 46 -1.95 6.39 3.38
CA LEU A 46 -2.75 5.19 3.11
C LEU A 46 -4.23 5.52 3.30
N ILE A 47 -5.06 5.22 2.30
CA ILE A 47 -6.50 5.52 2.33
C ILE A 47 -7.26 4.23 2.60
N LYS A 48 -7.99 4.16 3.71
CA LYS A 48 -8.81 3.00 4.11
C LYS A 48 -10.05 2.86 3.23
N TYR A 49 -10.44 1.62 2.96
CA TYR A 49 -11.72 1.30 2.32
C TYR A 49 -12.21 -0.11 2.67
N VAL A 50 -13.47 -0.37 2.34
CA VAL A 50 -14.08 -1.71 2.31
C VAL A 50 -14.72 -1.94 0.95
N TYR A 51 -14.74 -3.17 0.49
CA TYR A 51 -15.28 -3.56 -0.80
C TYR A 51 -16.15 -4.82 -0.66
N ALA A 52 -17.34 -4.76 -1.25
CA ALA A 52 -18.26 -5.88 -1.42
C ALA A 52 -18.55 -6.05 -2.92
N PRO A 53 -18.24 -7.20 -3.53
CA PRO A 53 -18.38 -7.41 -4.98
C PRO A 53 -19.82 -7.30 -5.49
N ASP A 54 -20.79 -7.63 -4.65
CA ASP A 54 -22.21 -7.62 -4.97
C ASP A 54 -22.88 -6.27 -4.69
N GLY A 55 -22.12 -5.25 -4.28
CA GLY A 55 -22.65 -3.92 -3.94
C GLY A 55 -23.47 -3.88 -2.65
N THR A 56 -23.45 -4.97 -1.85
CA THR A 56 -24.12 -5.00 -0.55
C THR A 56 -23.25 -4.40 0.56
N THR A 57 -23.74 -4.43 1.80
CA THR A 57 -22.93 -4.03 2.95
C THR A 57 -21.79 -5.01 3.17
N SER A 58 -20.56 -4.51 3.10
CA SER A 58 -19.35 -5.26 3.46
C SER A 58 -19.47 -5.93 4.84
N PRO A 59 -19.08 -7.20 5.00
CA PRO A 59 -19.00 -7.86 6.30
C PRO A 59 -17.82 -7.36 7.14
N PHE A 60 -16.93 -6.57 6.54
CA PHE A 60 -15.75 -5.99 7.17
C PHE A 60 -15.99 -4.57 7.64
N LYS A 61 -15.35 -4.25 8.76
CA LYS A 61 -15.22 -2.90 9.30
C LYS A 61 -13.75 -2.55 9.46
N VAL A 62 -13.33 -1.41 8.89
CA VAL A 62 -12.00 -0.85 9.17
C VAL A 62 -12.11 0.12 10.32
N GLU A 63 -11.36 -0.12 11.40
CA GLU A 63 -11.41 0.74 12.57
C GLU A 63 -10.26 1.75 12.58
N SER A 64 -10.51 2.93 13.13
CA SER A 64 -9.48 3.92 13.44
C SER A 64 -8.76 3.54 14.73
N HIS A 65 -7.99 2.46 14.68
CA HIS A 65 -7.01 2.15 15.73
C HIS A 65 -5.65 2.73 15.37
N THR A 66 -4.90 3.11 16.40
CA THR A 66 -3.50 3.57 16.31
C THR A 66 -2.74 2.73 15.29
N ASN A 67 -2.16 3.34 14.24
CA ASN A 67 -1.06 2.79 13.42
C ASN A 67 -1.26 1.37 12.85
N LEU A 68 -2.49 0.89 12.85
CA LEU A 68 -2.85 -0.47 12.51
C LEU A 68 -4.00 -0.42 11.55
N LEU A 69 -3.91 -1.27 10.54
CA LEU A 69 -5.09 -1.64 9.79
C LEU A 69 -5.83 -2.72 10.60
N TYR A 70 -6.65 -2.28 11.57
CA TYR A 70 -7.56 -3.17 12.29
C TYR A 70 -8.83 -3.37 11.46
N ILE A 71 -9.07 -4.59 11.01
CA ILE A 71 -10.22 -4.96 10.18
C ILE A 71 -10.99 -6.03 10.92
N ASN A 72 -12.20 -5.76 11.41
CA ASN A 72 -13.04 -6.78 12.02
C ASN A 72 -14.08 -7.33 11.03
N ILE A 73 -14.34 -8.65 11.06
CA ILE A 73 -15.57 -9.22 10.50
C ILE A 73 -16.74 -8.96 11.46
N GLU A 74 -17.56 -7.98 11.12
CA GLU A 74 -18.71 -7.52 11.92
C GLU A 74 -19.91 -8.48 11.80
N LYS A 75 -20.07 -9.14 10.65
CA LYS A 75 -21.18 -10.06 10.38
C LYS A 75 -20.65 -11.39 9.88
N ALA A 76 -21.22 -12.49 10.39
CA ALA A 76 -20.92 -13.81 9.87
C ALA A 76 -21.19 -13.84 8.37
N VAL A 77 -20.20 -14.31 7.60
CA VAL A 77 -20.39 -14.50 6.17
C VAL A 77 -21.10 -15.83 6.02
N ALA A 78 -22.36 -15.84 5.58
CA ALA A 78 -23.01 -17.08 5.15
C ALA A 78 -22.29 -17.64 3.91
N ALA A 79 -22.57 -18.89 3.53
CA ALA A 79 -21.91 -19.52 2.38
C ALA A 79 -22.36 -18.94 1.02
N ASN A 80 -22.04 -17.66 0.79
CA ASN A 80 -22.50 -16.86 -0.34
C ASN A 80 -21.35 -16.67 -1.34
N HIS A 81 -21.53 -17.18 -2.56
CA HIS A 81 -20.54 -17.05 -3.64
C HIS A 81 -20.32 -15.63 -4.15
N ASN A 82 -21.26 -14.73 -3.90
CA ASN A 82 -21.16 -13.34 -4.36
C ASN A 82 -20.23 -12.48 -3.50
N LEU A 83 -19.74 -13.01 -2.36
CA LEU A 83 -18.82 -12.32 -1.48
C LEU A 83 -17.35 -12.73 -1.66
N VAL A 84 -17.03 -13.65 -2.58
CA VAL A 84 -15.61 -13.91 -2.93
C VAL A 84 -14.98 -12.64 -3.47
N GLY A 85 -13.83 -12.28 -2.92
CA GLY A 85 -13.17 -11.02 -3.24
C GLY A 85 -13.70 -9.83 -2.45
N ALA A 86 -14.67 -9.99 -1.54
CA ALA A 86 -14.93 -8.95 -0.54
C ALA A 86 -13.69 -8.79 0.34
N HIS A 87 -13.34 -7.55 0.66
CA HIS A 87 -12.14 -7.26 1.44
C HIS A 87 -12.25 -5.91 2.13
N ALA A 88 -11.37 -5.71 3.10
CA ALA A 88 -11.06 -4.38 3.61
C ALA A 88 -9.59 -4.09 3.35
N GLY A 89 -9.23 -2.84 3.19
CA GLY A 89 -7.91 -2.56 2.68
C GLY A 89 -7.48 -1.13 2.81
N VAL A 90 -6.34 -0.87 2.19
CA VAL A 90 -5.81 0.47 2.01
C VAL A 90 -5.31 0.65 0.59
N THR A 91 -5.41 1.86 0.07
CA THR A 91 -4.76 2.25 -1.19
C THR A 91 -3.62 3.23 -0.94
N TRP A 92 -2.69 3.26 -1.87
CA TRP A 92 -1.57 4.19 -1.89
C TRP A 92 -1.25 4.62 -3.32
N ALA A 93 -0.75 5.84 -3.49
CA ALA A 93 -0.18 6.31 -4.74
C ALA A 93 1.24 6.84 -4.51
N ALA A 94 2.16 6.44 -5.37
CA ALA A 94 3.52 6.98 -5.38
C ALA A 94 3.50 8.46 -5.76
N PRO A 95 4.45 9.26 -5.27
CA PRO A 95 4.63 10.62 -5.78
C PRO A 95 4.84 10.65 -7.29
N GLU A 96 4.54 11.81 -7.87
CA GLU A 96 4.71 12.02 -9.31
C GLU A 96 6.15 11.72 -9.74
N GLY A 97 6.30 10.97 -10.83
CA GLY A 97 7.61 10.56 -11.34
C GLY A 97 8.20 9.30 -10.70
N GLU A 98 7.50 8.62 -9.78
CA GLU A 98 7.98 7.41 -9.13
C GLU A 98 7.19 6.15 -9.48
N GLN A 99 7.86 5.00 -9.47
CA GLN A 99 7.25 3.67 -9.60
C GLN A 99 7.62 2.74 -8.44
N VAL A 100 6.69 1.88 -8.06
CA VAL A 100 6.84 0.89 -7.00
C VAL A 100 7.76 -0.24 -7.45
N LYS A 101 8.66 -0.66 -6.56
CA LYS A 101 9.56 -1.81 -6.74
C LYS A 101 9.29 -2.93 -5.78
N SER A 102 8.95 -2.60 -4.54
CA SER A 102 8.58 -3.62 -3.57
C SER A 102 7.70 -3.03 -2.50
N ILE A 103 6.94 -3.92 -1.89
CA ILE A 103 6.22 -3.64 -0.66
C ILE A 103 6.51 -4.74 0.35
N THR A 104 6.80 -4.34 1.58
CA THR A 104 7.04 -5.23 2.70
C THR A 104 6.02 -4.95 3.78
N PHE A 105 5.41 -6.01 4.30
CA PHE A 105 4.53 -5.95 5.46
C PHE A 105 5.15 -6.68 6.63
N THR A 106 5.03 -6.10 7.80
CA THR A 106 5.04 -6.87 9.05
C THR A 106 3.61 -6.95 9.56
N TYR A 107 3.11 -8.16 9.76
CA TYR A 107 1.75 -8.39 10.21
C TYR A 107 1.70 -9.35 11.40
N GLY A 108 0.79 -9.05 12.33
CA GLY A 108 0.37 -9.99 13.35
C GLY A 108 -0.47 -11.07 12.68
N ALA A 109 -0.03 -12.32 12.79
CA ALA A 109 -0.69 -13.42 12.10
C ALA A 109 -2.09 -13.66 12.68
N VAL A 110 -3.10 -13.17 11.96
CA VAL A 110 -4.50 -13.62 12.00
C VAL A 110 -4.94 -13.79 10.55
N LEU A 111 -4.54 -14.92 9.99
CA LEU A 111 -4.96 -15.33 8.64
C LEU A 111 -5.65 -16.69 8.79
N SER A 112 -6.85 -16.80 8.26
CA SER A 112 -7.70 -18.02 8.27
C SER A 112 -7.67 -18.66 6.89
N ALA A 113 -7.91 -19.97 6.78
CA ALA A 113 -7.87 -20.73 5.52
C ALA A 113 -8.85 -20.25 4.40
N ASN A 114 -9.60 -19.19 4.66
CA ASN A 114 -10.56 -18.57 3.75
C ASN A 114 -10.32 -17.06 3.57
N LEU A 115 -9.25 -16.50 4.15
CA LEU A 115 -8.92 -15.08 4.14
C LEU A 115 -7.49 -14.88 3.65
N ASN A 116 -7.33 -14.09 2.60
CA ASN A 116 -6.04 -13.73 2.03
C ASN A 116 -5.60 -12.34 2.48
N LEU A 117 -4.28 -12.13 2.44
CA LEU A 117 -3.68 -10.81 2.30
C LEU A 117 -3.11 -10.73 0.88
N SER A 118 -3.62 -9.84 0.05
CA SER A 118 -3.15 -9.66 -1.32
C SER A 118 -2.77 -8.21 -1.59
N VAL A 119 -1.84 -8.03 -2.53
CA VAL A 119 -1.44 -6.71 -3.03
C VAL A 119 -1.65 -6.69 -4.52
N TYR A 120 -2.38 -5.68 -4.94
CA TYR A 120 -2.53 -5.31 -6.33
C TYR A 120 -1.84 -3.98 -6.57
N GLY A 121 -1.41 -3.77 -7.81
CA GLY A 121 -0.91 -2.48 -8.27
C GLY A 121 -1.56 -2.06 -9.57
N GLY A 122 -1.37 -0.79 -9.89
CA GLY A 122 -1.59 -0.30 -11.24
C GLY A 122 -0.90 1.03 -11.49
N THR A 123 -1.23 1.64 -12.62
CA THR A 123 -0.61 2.87 -13.11
C THR A 123 -1.34 4.13 -12.65
N SER A 124 -2.54 4.00 -12.09
CA SER A 124 -3.37 5.10 -11.57
C SER A 124 -3.99 4.76 -10.23
N ALA A 125 -4.40 5.77 -9.46
CA ALA A 125 -4.96 5.59 -8.12
C ALA A 125 -6.27 4.77 -8.06
N ASP A 126 -6.94 4.56 -9.19
CA ASP A 126 -8.25 3.90 -9.27
C ASP A 126 -8.23 2.59 -10.08
N SER A 127 -7.06 2.15 -10.54
CA SER A 127 -6.91 0.93 -11.33
C SER A 127 -5.88 0.01 -10.68
N PHE A 128 -6.33 -1.15 -10.22
CA PHE A 128 -5.51 -2.15 -9.51
C PHE A 128 -5.64 -3.53 -10.15
N ALA A 129 -5.21 -3.61 -11.41
CA ALA A 129 -5.39 -4.81 -12.24
C ALA A 129 -4.27 -5.86 -12.07
N THR A 130 -3.11 -5.47 -11.57
CA THR A 130 -1.93 -6.35 -11.52
C THR A 130 -1.75 -6.91 -10.11
N GLU A 131 -1.91 -8.22 -9.93
CA GLU A 131 -1.54 -8.86 -8.66
C GLU A 131 -0.01 -8.89 -8.51
N ILE A 132 0.49 -8.27 -7.44
CA ILE A 132 1.92 -8.24 -7.10
C ILE A 132 2.27 -9.45 -6.23
N GLY A 133 1.37 -9.84 -5.34
CA GLY A 133 1.53 -11.03 -4.53
C GLY A 133 0.45 -11.23 -3.49
N ARG A 134 0.49 -12.40 -2.84
CA ARG A 134 -0.54 -12.87 -1.92
C ARG A 134 0.06 -13.77 -0.84
N VAL A 135 -0.50 -13.65 0.37
CA VAL A 135 -0.39 -14.66 1.43
C VAL A 135 -1.75 -15.35 1.56
N ALA A 136 -1.77 -16.64 1.29
CA ALA A 136 -2.93 -17.53 1.48
C ALA A 136 -2.58 -18.57 2.55
N PRO A 137 -2.99 -18.37 3.81
CA PRO A 137 -2.67 -19.33 4.88
C PRO A 137 -3.38 -20.67 4.64
N GLU A 138 -2.69 -21.78 4.87
CA GLU A 138 -3.34 -23.10 4.83
C GLU A 138 -4.19 -23.39 6.07
N LYS A 139 -3.91 -22.69 7.19
CA LYS A 139 -4.55 -22.90 8.49
C LYS A 139 -4.75 -21.58 9.21
N MET A 140 -5.69 -21.57 10.15
CA MET A 140 -5.83 -20.48 11.11
C MET A 140 -4.54 -20.30 11.89
N THR A 141 -3.93 -19.13 11.76
CA THR A 141 -2.88 -18.68 12.68
C THR A 141 -3.48 -17.53 13.47
N ASP A 142 -3.66 -17.69 14.78
CA ASP A 142 -4.23 -16.67 15.66
C ASP A 142 -3.14 -15.85 16.36
N ASN A 143 -3.53 -14.65 16.78
CA ASN A 143 -2.82 -13.54 17.39
C ASN A 143 -1.85 -13.98 18.49
N ARG A 144 -0.61 -14.22 18.08
CA ARG A 144 0.49 -14.47 18.99
C ARG A 144 1.21 -13.14 19.34
N PRO A 145 1.91 -13.08 20.49
CA PRO A 145 2.70 -11.91 20.90
C PRO A 145 3.70 -11.49 19.82
N ALA A 146 4.21 -10.25 19.88
CA ALA A 146 5.08 -9.64 18.85
C ALA A 146 6.21 -10.54 18.29
N ALA A 147 6.72 -11.46 19.10
CA ALA A 147 7.70 -12.48 18.73
C ALA A 147 7.25 -13.47 17.63
N SER A 148 6.00 -13.39 17.16
CA SER A 148 5.40 -14.29 16.17
C SER A 148 4.96 -13.60 14.88
N TRP A 149 5.24 -12.29 14.76
CA TRP A 149 4.86 -11.54 13.58
C TRP A 149 5.64 -12.04 12.37
N ALA A 150 4.93 -12.15 11.25
CA ALA A 150 5.53 -12.53 10.00
C ALA A 150 5.84 -11.27 9.19
N THR A 151 6.96 -11.31 8.48
CA THR A 151 7.31 -10.30 7.48
C THR A 151 7.26 -10.94 6.12
N VAL A 152 6.55 -10.30 5.19
CA VAL A 152 6.48 -10.73 3.79
C VAL A 152 6.87 -9.55 2.90
N THR A 153 7.66 -9.82 1.88
CA THR A 153 8.04 -8.85 0.85
C THR A 153 7.51 -9.31 -0.49
N PHE A 154 6.77 -8.44 -1.16
CA PHE A 154 6.34 -8.61 -2.54
C PHE A 154 7.14 -7.66 -3.43
N THR A 155 7.73 -8.20 -4.48
CA THR A 155 8.52 -7.45 -5.45
C THR A 155 7.71 -7.27 -6.71
N VAL A 156 7.66 -6.06 -7.24
CA VAL A 156 7.03 -5.76 -8.52
C VAL A 156 7.86 -6.44 -9.63
N PRO A 157 7.24 -7.27 -10.50
CA PRO A 157 7.95 -7.93 -11.58
C PRO A 157 8.68 -6.94 -12.50
N GLU A 158 9.84 -7.33 -13.01
CA GLU A 158 10.60 -6.52 -13.96
C GLU A 158 9.76 -6.19 -15.21
N GLY A 159 9.93 -4.97 -15.73
CA GLY A 159 9.14 -4.47 -16.86
C GLY A 159 7.70 -4.05 -16.52
N THR A 160 7.25 -4.23 -15.27
CA THR A 160 5.92 -3.77 -14.84
C THR A 160 6.01 -2.37 -14.25
N SER A 161 5.29 -1.41 -14.84
CA SER A 161 5.16 -0.07 -14.26
C SER A 161 3.96 0.00 -13.34
N ILE A 162 4.22 0.23 -12.05
CA ILE A 162 3.21 0.38 -11.01
C ILE A 162 3.48 1.71 -10.30
N SER A 163 2.48 2.57 -10.18
CA SER A 163 2.57 3.81 -9.37
C SER A 163 1.47 3.93 -8.34
N SER A 164 0.62 2.91 -8.20
CA SER A 164 -0.39 2.83 -7.14
C SER A 164 -0.47 1.40 -6.61
N LEU A 165 -0.85 1.29 -5.34
CA LEU A 165 -1.02 0.01 -4.65
C LEU A 165 -2.40 -0.07 -4.02
N GLN A 166 -2.96 -1.27 -4.06
CA GLN A 166 -4.13 -1.66 -3.29
C GLN A 166 -3.76 -2.87 -2.46
N ILE A 167 -3.75 -2.68 -1.15
CA ILE A 167 -3.55 -3.74 -0.17
C ILE A 167 -4.94 -4.22 0.23
N ARG A 168 -5.25 -5.48 -0.04
CA ARG A 168 -6.50 -6.13 0.35
C ARG A 168 -6.20 -7.07 1.51
N ALA A 169 -6.60 -6.66 2.70
CA ALA A 169 -6.49 -7.46 3.91
C ALA A 169 -7.81 -8.18 4.18
N LEU A 170 -7.72 -9.44 4.61
CA LEU A 170 -8.87 -10.33 4.79
C LEU A 170 -9.74 -10.44 3.52
N GLU A 171 -9.11 -10.57 2.36
CA GLU A 171 -9.83 -10.87 1.12
C GLU A 171 -10.46 -12.25 1.21
N ILE A 172 -11.78 -12.34 1.06
CA ILE A 172 -12.51 -13.61 1.08
C ILE A 172 -12.06 -14.45 -0.12
N ALA A 173 -11.33 -15.52 0.17
CA ALA A 173 -10.78 -16.44 -0.82
C ALA A 173 -11.79 -17.50 -1.26
N ASN A 174 -12.71 -17.87 -0.36
CA ASN A 174 -13.71 -18.89 -0.58
C ASN A 174 -14.96 -18.61 0.27
N THR A 175 -16.08 -19.18 -0.13
CA THR A 175 -17.46 -18.87 0.27
C THR A 175 -17.89 -19.68 1.47
N THR A 176 -16.94 -19.95 2.36
CA THR A 176 -17.18 -20.74 3.54
C THR A 176 -17.73 -19.84 4.64
N ALA A 177 -18.50 -20.41 5.56
CA ALA A 177 -19.00 -19.65 6.68
C ALA A 177 -17.84 -19.06 7.51
N LEU A 178 -17.67 -17.74 7.47
CA LEU A 178 -16.74 -17.04 8.36
C LEU A 178 -17.49 -16.67 9.62
N GLY A 179 -16.99 -17.11 10.78
CA GLY A 179 -17.50 -16.62 12.07
C GLY A 179 -17.29 -15.10 12.23
N SER A 180 -17.90 -14.51 13.25
CA SER A 180 -17.60 -13.13 13.66
C SER A 180 -16.26 -13.05 14.40
N GLY A 181 -15.63 -11.86 14.43
CA GLY A 181 -14.52 -11.58 15.34
C GLY A 181 -13.12 -11.84 14.80
N TRP A 182 -12.96 -11.95 13.48
CA TRP A 182 -11.64 -12.02 12.85
C TRP A 182 -11.05 -10.63 12.74
N TYR A 183 -9.77 -10.48 13.07
CA TYR A 183 -9.07 -9.21 12.90
C TYR A 183 -7.70 -9.34 12.26
N ASN A 184 -7.40 -8.55 11.23
CA ASN A 184 -6.02 -8.42 10.76
C ASN A 184 -5.31 -7.30 11.54
N GLN A 185 -4.00 -7.45 11.76
CA GLN A 185 -3.14 -6.38 12.27
C GLN A 185 -1.91 -6.24 11.39
N ILE A 186 -1.99 -5.40 10.36
CA ILE A 186 -0.77 -4.94 9.67
C ILE A 186 -0.12 -3.88 10.58
N ARG A 187 1.16 -4.07 10.89
CA ARG A 187 1.92 -3.34 11.94
C ARG A 187 3.04 -2.47 11.41
N ASN A 188 3.64 -2.85 10.28
CA ASN A 188 4.53 -1.99 9.49
C ASN A 188 4.24 -2.21 8.00
N VAL A 189 4.27 -1.13 7.22
CA VAL A 189 4.34 -1.13 5.76
C VAL A 189 5.60 -0.38 5.36
N THR A 190 6.41 -1.02 4.51
CA THR A 190 7.54 -0.37 3.84
C THR A 190 7.33 -0.48 2.35
N ILE A 191 7.27 0.65 1.65
CA ILE A 191 7.15 0.72 0.19
C ILE A 191 8.44 1.30 -0.36
N LYS A 192 9.04 0.58 -1.30
CA LYS A 192 10.22 1.05 -2.03
C LYS A 192 9.81 1.48 -3.42
N THR A 193 10.23 2.67 -3.83
CA THR A 193 10.03 3.20 -5.18
C THR A 193 11.37 3.57 -5.83
N GLU A 194 11.34 3.83 -7.12
CA GLU A 194 12.42 4.41 -7.90
C GLU A 194 11.85 5.42 -8.90
N PRO A 195 12.67 6.32 -9.47
CA PRO A 195 12.24 7.17 -10.58
C PRO A 195 11.70 6.34 -11.74
N LYS A 196 10.58 6.77 -12.33
CA LYS A 196 10.07 6.22 -13.59
C LYS A 196 11.11 6.47 -14.68
N VAL A 197 11.62 5.40 -15.28
CA VAL A 197 12.42 5.51 -16.49
C VAL A 197 11.44 5.73 -17.66
N PRO A 198 11.65 6.75 -18.51
CA PRO A 198 10.83 7.01 -19.69
C PRO A 198 10.74 5.82 -20.66
#